data_AF-A0ABD5L2V3-F1
#
_entry.id   AF-A0ABD5L2V3-F1
#
_cell.length_a   1.000
_cell.length_b   1.000
_cell.length_c   1.000
_cell.angle_alpha   90.00
_cell.angle_beta   90.00
_cell.angle_gamma   90.00
#
_symmetry.space_group_name_H-M   'P 1'
#
loop_
_entity.id
_entity.type
_entity.pdbx_description
1 polymer ?
#
loop_
_entity_poly.entity_id
_entity_poly.type
_entity_poly.pdbx_seq_one_letter_code
_entity_poly.pdbx_strand_id
1 'polypeptide(L)' 'MEQINLTLIEALHTNQKVYLTHYKRGQCITETGFIQFVDSLGGRFIFIDEVFELKNKMRLSELIDVRFT' A
#
# COMPACT_ATOMS: atom_id res chain seq x y z
N MET A 1 5.22 9.29 8.62
CA MET A 1 4.65 9.50 7.26
C MET A 1 5.71 9.34 6.18
N GLU A 2 6.92 9.89 6.33
CA GLU A 2 7.96 9.83 5.29
C GLU A 2 8.50 8.41 5.02
N GLN A 3 8.68 7.60 6.06
CA GLN A 3 9.17 6.22 5.94
C GLN A 3 8.23 5.31 5.13
N ILE A 4 6.90 5.42 5.35
CA ILE A 4 5.89 4.64 4.61
C ILE A 4 5.95 4.97 3.12
N ASN A 5 6.10 6.25 2.76
CA ASN A 5 6.19 6.67 1.37
C ASN A 5 7.45 6.09 0.70
N LEU A 6 8.59 6.10 1.40
CA LEU A 6 9.84 5.51 0.89
C LEU A 6 9.67 4.01 0.64
N THR A 7 9.09 3.27 1.59
CA THR A 7 8.85 1.83 1.43
C THR A 7 7.89 1.53 0.27
N LEU A 8 6.85 2.34 0.07
CA LEU A 8 5.93 2.18 -1.07
C LEU A 8 6.61 2.47 -2.42
N ILE A 9 7.47 3.50 -2.50
CA ILE A 9 8.24 3.82 -3.70
C ILE A 9 9.26 2.71 -4.00
N GLU A 10 9.91 2.18 -2.97
CA GLU A 10 10.83 1.06 -3.10
C GLU A 10 10.10 -0.21 -3.58
N ALA A 11 8.94 -0.52 -3.01
CA ALA A 11 8.10 -1.64 -3.45
C ALA A 11 7.63 -1.47 -4.91
N LEU A 12 7.31 -0.25 -5.32
CA LEU A 12 6.95 0.07 -6.71
C LEU A 12 8.10 -0.21 -7.68
N HIS A 13 9.34 0.18 -7.33
CA HIS A 13 10.50 0.00 -8.22
C HIS A 13 11.03 -1.43 -8.23
N THR A 14 10.98 -2.11 -7.09
CA THR A 14 11.45 -3.49 -6.97
C THR A 14 10.39 -4.51 -7.37
N ASN A 15 9.14 -4.07 -7.58
CA ASN A 15 7.97 -4.90 -7.81
C ASN A 15 7.83 -6.02 -6.75
N GLN A 16 8.24 -5.71 -5.51
CA GLN A 16 8.15 -6.64 -4.40
C GLN A 16 6.75 -6.62 -3.79
N LYS A 17 6.35 -7.78 -3.26
CA LYS A 17 5.11 -7.92 -2.53
C LYS A 17 5.25 -7.24 -1.17
N VAL A 18 4.18 -6.57 -0.75
CA VAL A 18 4.11 -5.91 0.55
C VAL A 18 2.86 -6.32 1.32
N TYR A 19 2.99 -6.30 2.64
CA TYR A 19 1.89 -6.30 3.60
C TYR A 19 1.48 -4.85 3.86
N LEU A 20 0.19 -4.54 3.66
CA LEU A 20 -0.41 -3.23 3.85
C LEU A 20 -1.43 -3.29 4.99
N THR A 21 -1.08 -2.71 6.13
CA THR A 21 -1.97 -2.65 7.28
C THR A 21 -2.70 -1.31 7.31
N HIS A 22 -4.03 -1.30 7.28
CA HIS A 22 -4.83 -0.09 7.18
C HIS A 22 -6.18 -0.21 7.93
N TYR A 23 -6.84 0.93 8.14
CA TYR A 23 -8.19 0.96 8.72
C TYR A 23 -9.26 0.80 7.65
N LYS A 24 -10.15 -0.18 7.83
CA LYS A 24 -11.34 -0.39 7.00
C LYS A 24 -12.55 -0.59 7.92
N ARG A 25 -13.52 0.33 7.83
CA ARG A 25 -14.76 0.28 8.63
C ARG A 25 -14.52 0.16 10.15
N GLY A 26 -13.51 0.84 10.67
CA GLY A 26 -13.15 0.82 12.09
C GLY A 26 -12.36 -0.42 12.54
N GLN A 27 -12.04 -1.34 11.63
CA GLN A 27 -11.18 -2.49 11.90
C GLN A 27 -9.81 -2.29 11.27
N CYS A 28 -8.77 -2.77 11.95
CA CYS A 28 -7.43 -2.85 11.40
C CYS A 28 -7.31 -4.14 10.60
N ILE A 29 -7.03 -4.04 9.31
CA ILE A 29 -6.86 -5.20 8.43
C ILE A 29 -5.50 -5.13 7.74
N THR A 30 -4.96 -6.29 7.38
CA THR A 30 -3.72 -6.41 6.62
C THR A 30 -4.01 -7.10 5.30
N GLU A 31 -3.69 -6.45 4.20
CA GLU A 31 -3.82 -6.97 2.83
C GLU A 31 -2.43 -7.20 2.24
N THR A 32 -2.31 -8.12 1.27
CA THR A 32 -1.07 -8.30 0.49
C THR A 32 -1.27 -7.81 -0.92
N GLY A 33 -0.22 -7.23 -1.49
CA GLY A 33 -0.27 -6.82 -2.88
C GLY A 33 1.02 -6.22 -3.42
N PHE A 34 0.97 -5.87 -4.70
CA PHE A 34 2.05 -5.23 -5.43
C PHE A 34 1.70 -3.77 -5.68
N ILE A 35 2.60 -2.86 -5.31
CA ILE A 35 2.41 -1.43 -5.55
C ILE A 35 2.55 -1.15 -7.05
N GLN A 36 1.57 -0.47 -7.63
CA GLN A 36 1.53 -0.11 -9.05
C GLN A 36 1.70 1.38 -9.28
N PHE A 37 1.36 2.21 -8.30
CA PHE A 37 1.47 3.66 -8.40
C PHE A 37 1.48 4.31 -7.02
N VAL A 38 2.29 5.37 -6.86
CA VAL A 38 2.35 6.18 -5.62
C VAL A 38 2.31 7.65 -5.98
N ASP A 39 1.33 8.36 -5.44
CA ASP A 39 1.20 9.82 -5.48
C ASP A 39 1.40 10.36 -4.06
N SER A 40 2.66 10.62 -3.72
CA SER A 40 3.06 11.12 -2.40
C SER A 40 2.55 12.54 -2.12
N LEU A 41 2.42 13.37 -3.16
CA LEU A 41 1.90 14.74 -3.05
C LEU A 41 0.39 14.75 -2.83
N GLY A 42 -0.35 13.93 -3.59
CA GLY A 42 -1.80 13.79 -3.49
C GLY A 42 -2.26 12.74 -2.49
N GLY A 43 -1.34 12.17 -1.69
CA GLY A 43 -1.67 11.34 -0.53
C GLY A 43 -2.29 9.98 -0.87
N ARG A 44 -2.02 9.40 -2.05
CA ARG A 44 -2.72 8.21 -2.57
C ARG A 44 -1.78 7.23 -3.23
N PHE A 45 -2.15 5.96 -3.25
CA PHE A 45 -1.42 4.93 -3.99
C PHE A 45 -2.40 3.89 -4.55
N ILE A 46 -1.91 3.09 -5.51
CA ILE A 46 -2.63 1.98 -6.12
C ILE A 46 -1.80 0.72 -5.95
N PHE A 47 -2.45 -0.37 -5.54
CA PHE A 47 -1.86 -1.70 -5.50
C PHE A 47 -2.77 -2.72 -6.18
N ILE A 48 -2.18 -3.81 -6.65
CA ILE A 48 -2.93 -4.99 -7.09
C ILE A 48 -2.91 -5.99 -5.94
N ASP A 49 -4.07 -6.43 -5.49
CA ASP A 49 -4.15 -7.45 -4.46
C ASP A 49 -3.80 -8.83 -5.03
N GLU A 50 -3.12 -9.66 -4.25
CA GLU A 50 -2.63 -10.98 -4.71
C GLU A 50 -3.75 -12.01 -4.90
N VAL A 51 -4.90 -11.85 -4.23
CA VAL A 51 -5.94 -12.89 -4.15
C VAL A 51 -6.93 -12.79 -5.31
N PHE A 52 -7.32 -11.58 -5.67
CA PHE A 52 -8.34 -11.26 -6.66
C PHE A 52 -7.79 -10.52 -7.87
N GLU A 53 -6.50 -10.15 -7.86
CA GLU A 53 -5.83 -9.36 -8.90
C GLU A 53 -6.55 -8.02 -9.20
N LEU A 54 -7.27 -7.48 -8.23
CA LEU A 54 -8.01 -6.23 -8.40
C LEU A 54 -7.11 -5.03 -8.09
N LYS A 55 -7.28 -3.97 -8.88
CA LYS A 55 -6.65 -2.68 -8.61
C LYS A 55 -7.39 -1.99 -7.47
N ASN A 56 -6.70 -1.81 -6.36
CA ASN A 56 -7.19 -1.13 -5.18
C ASN A 56 -6.51 0.23 -5.04
N LYS A 57 -7.32 1.28 -4.84
CA LYS A 57 -6.85 2.65 -4.61
C LYS A 57 -7.04 3.00 -3.14
N MET A 58 -5.99 3.46 -2.49
CA MET A 58 -5.98 3.74 -1.06
C MET A 58 -5.34 5.10 -0.75
N ARG A 59 -5.76 5.73 0.36
CA ARG A 59 -5.12 6.94 0.87
C ARG A 59 -3.97 6.57 1.79
N LEU A 60 -2.87 7.31 1.69
CA LEU A 60 -1.72 7.17 2.59
C LEU A 60 -2.11 7.47 4.05
N SER A 61 -3.13 8.30 4.27
CA SER A 61 -3.67 8.60 5.60
C SER A 61 -4.41 7.44 6.26
N GLU A 62 -4.88 6.46 5.47
CA GLU A 62 -5.58 5.27 5.98
C GLU A 62 -4.61 4.12 6.27
N LEU A 63 -3.40 4.20 5.68
CA LEU A 63 -2.33 3.22 5.84
C LEU A 63 -1.62 3.45 7.18
N ILE A 64 -1.59 2.40 7.99
CA ILE A 64 -0.98 2.38 9.32
C ILE A 64 0.47 1.91 9.21
N ASP A 65 0.71 0.86 8.43
CA ASP A 65 2.03 0.24 8.29
C ASP A 65 2.18 -0.43 6.91
N VAL A 66 3.43 -0.51 6.44
CA VAL A 66 3.81 -1.22 5.21
C VAL A 66 5.09 -2.01 5.47
N ARG A 67 5.08 -3.30 5.12
CA ARG A 67 6.23 -4.19 5.31
C ARG A 67 6.46 -5.01 4.06
N PHE A 68 7.73 -5.27 3.75
CA PHE A 68 8.07 -6.29 2.76
C PHE A 68 7.72 -7.68 3.30
N THR A 69 7.36 -8.58 2.37
CA THR A 69 7.16 -10.01 2.69
C THR A 69 8.46 -10.77 2.81
#